data_AF-S7NJI5-F1
#
_entry.id   AF-S7NJI5-F1
#
_cell.length_a   1.000
_cell.length_b   1.000
_cell.length_c   1.000
_cell.angle_alpha   90.00
_cell.angle_beta   90.00
_cell.angle_gamma   90.00
#
_symmetry.space_group_name_H-M   'P 1'
#
loop_
_entity.id
_entity.type
_entity.pdbx_description
1 polymer ?
#
loop_
_entity_poly.entity_id
_entity_poly.type
_entity_poly.pdbx_seq_one_letter_code
_entity_poly.pdbx_strand_id
1 'polypeptide(L)'
;VRMGGKGTARRKKGVHRTATADGEQLQFSLKKSGVNSISGIKEANMLTNQGTVIHFNNPKAQASLAANTFTMTGRAETGQPTAVLPRVLNQLSRQSDG
;
A
#
# COMPACT_ATOMS: atom_id res chain seq x y z
N VAL A 1 17.23 51.41 3.45
CA VAL A 1 17.48 49.96 3.67
C VAL A 1 17.88 49.31 2.35
N ARG A 2 19.06 48.67 2.27
CA ARG A 2 19.69 48.25 1.01
C ARG A 2 19.21 46.85 0.60
N MET A 3 18.60 46.75 -0.58
CA MET A 3 18.24 45.49 -1.25
C MET A 3 19.49 44.72 -1.66
N GLY A 4 19.44 43.39 -1.46
CA GLY A 4 20.58 42.48 -1.58
C GLY A 4 21.31 42.55 -2.93
N GLY A 5 22.64 42.58 -2.86
CA GLY A 5 23.53 42.62 -4.02
C GLY A 5 23.71 41.28 -4.73
N LYS A 6 24.30 41.34 -5.92
CA LYS A 6 24.72 40.21 -6.75
C LYS A 6 25.70 39.33 -5.94
N GLY A 7 25.26 38.13 -5.56
CA GLY A 7 26.00 37.22 -4.65
C GLY A 7 25.29 36.91 -3.33
N THR A 8 24.15 37.55 -3.03
CA THR A 8 23.33 37.15 -1.88
C THR A 8 22.77 35.74 -2.09
N ALA A 9 22.98 34.86 -1.10
CA ALA A 9 22.52 33.48 -1.17
C ALA A 9 21.00 33.45 -1.36
N ARG A 10 20.55 32.94 -2.52
CA ARG A 10 19.14 32.69 -2.79
C ARG A 10 18.68 31.63 -1.80
N ARG A 11 17.87 31.98 -0.79
CA ARG A 11 17.22 30.99 0.09
C ARG A 11 16.56 29.95 -0.80
N LYS A 12 17.02 28.69 -0.73
CA LYS A 12 16.40 27.57 -1.42
C LYS A 12 14.99 27.41 -0.85
N LYS A 13 13.96 27.75 -1.64
CA LYS A 13 12.57 27.46 -1.30
C LYS A 13 12.47 25.93 -1.19
N GLY A 14 12.21 25.42 0.01
CA GLY A 14 11.95 24.00 0.21
C GLY A 14 10.80 23.60 -0.71
N VAL A 15 11.06 22.66 -1.62
CA VAL A 15 9.99 22.10 -2.45
C VAL A 15 9.12 21.28 -1.51
N HIS A 16 7.96 21.82 -1.16
CA HIS A 16 6.91 21.05 -0.51
C HIS A 16 6.36 20.09 -1.56
N ARG A 17 6.87 18.86 -1.59
CA ARG A 17 6.24 17.78 -2.36
C ARG A 17 4.91 17.49 -1.68
N THR A 18 3.83 17.68 -2.42
CA THR A 18 2.47 17.37 -1.96
C THR A 18 2.21 15.88 -2.10
N ALA A 19 1.61 15.25 -1.09
CA ALA A 19 1.36 13.80 -1.04
C ALA A 19 0.56 13.25 -2.25
N THR A 20 -0.19 14.10 -2.94
CA THR A 20 -0.91 13.76 -4.17
C THR A 20 0.00 13.44 -5.35
N ALA A 21 1.15 14.11 -5.48
CA ALA A 21 2.10 13.86 -6.58
C ALA A 21 2.78 12.49 -6.44
N ASP A 22 3.07 12.07 -5.21
CA ASP A 22 3.73 10.79 -4.93
C ASP A 22 2.79 9.61 -5.27
N GLY A 23 1.47 9.75 -5.04
CA GLY A 23 0.48 8.72 -5.36
C GLY A 23 0.32 8.46 -6.86
N GLU A 24 0.36 9.49 -7.69
CA GLU A 24 0.31 9.33 -9.15
C GLU A 24 1.59 8.69 -9.71
N GLN A 25 2.76 9.10 -9.20
CA GLN A 25 4.04 8.51 -9.57
C GLN A 25 4.13 7.03 -9.19
N LEU A 26 3.61 6.65 -8.02
CA LEU A 26 3.51 5.27 -7.59
C LEU A 26 2.64 4.46 -8.55
N GLN A 27 1.43 4.95 -8.87
CA GLN A 27 0.55 4.27 -9.81
C GLN A 27 1.16 4.11 -11.20
N PHE A 28 1.87 5.12 -11.68
CA PHE A 28 2.58 5.04 -12.96
C PHE A 28 3.67 3.97 -12.94
N SER A 29 4.46 3.92 -11.86
CA SER A 29 5.53 2.93 -11.67
C SER A 29 4.98 1.51 -11.62
N LEU A 30 3.87 1.30 -10.90
CA LEU A 30 3.17 0.02 -10.82
C LEU A 30 2.69 -0.44 -12.21
N LYS A 31 2.02 0.44 -12.96
CA LYS A 31 1.58 0.13 -14.34
C LYS A 31 2.74 -0.27 -15.24
N LYS A 32 3.87 0.44 -15.15
CA LYS A 32 5.10 0.12 -15.91
C LYS A 32 5.67 -1.26 -15.55
N SER A 33 5.47 -1.71 -14.32
CA SER A 33 5.85 -3.05 -13.86
C SER A 33 4.88 -4.16 -14.33
N GLY A 34 3.85 -3.83 -15.11
CA GLY A 34 2.93 -4.80 -15.69
C GLY A 34 1.86 -5.32 -14.72
N VAL A 35 1.59 -4.63 -13.61
CA VAL A 35 0.47 -5.01 -12.73
C VAL A 35 -0.86 -4.61 -13.36
N ASN A 36 -1.83 -5.52 -13.32
CA ASN A 36 -3.18 -5.33 -13.81
C ASN A 36 -4.17 -5.25 -12.63
N SER A 37 -5.25 -4.49 -12.81
CA SER A 37 -6.28 -4.37 -11.76
C SER A 37 -7.09 -5.65 -11.64
N ILE A 38 -7.40 -6.05 -10.42
CA ILE A 38 -8.29 -7.18 -10.12
C ILE A 38 -9.60 -6.62 -9.55
N SER A 39 -10.72 -6.87 -10.22
CA SER A 39 -12.05 -6.43 -9.79
C SER A 39 -12.68 -7.39 -8.78
N GLY A 40 -13.55 -6.85 -7.92
CA GLY A 40 -14.42 -7.68 -7.07
C GLY A 40 -13.75 -8.27 -5.82
N ILE A 41 -12.57 -7.79 -5.43
CA ILE A 41 -11.94 -8.20 -4.17
C ILE A 41 -12.80 -7.73 -3.01
N LYS A 42 -13.29 -8.69 -2.22
CA LYS A 42 -14.10 -8.44 -1.02
C LYS A 42 -13.23 -8.20 0.19
N GLU A 43 -12.21 -9.03 0.35
CA GLU A 43 -11.31 -9.01 1.50
C GLU A 43 -9.94 -9.49 1.07
N ALA A 44 -8.91 -9.04 1.76
CA ALA A 44 -7.59 -9.63 1.69
C ALA A 44 -6.92 -9.58 3.05
N ASN A 45 -6.26 -10.68 3.39
CA ASN A 45 -5.67 -10.92 4.70
C ASN A 45 -4.18 -11.20 4.52
N MET A 46 -3.34 -10.47 5.25
CA MET A 46 -1.91 -10.76 5.33
C MET A 46 -1.60 -11.29 6.73
N LEU A 47 -1.10 -12.52 6.77
CA LEU A 47 -0.68 -13.14 8.02
C LEU A 47 0.76 -12.76 8.31
N THR A 48 1.00 -12.30 9.54
CA THR A 48 2.35 -11.99 9.99
C THR A 48 2.93 -13.18 10.75
N ASN A 49 4.26 -13.24 10.80
CA ASN A 49 4.96 -14.22 11.64
C ASN A 49 4.79 -13.99 13.15
N GLN A 50 4.19 -12.86 13.56
CA GLN A 50 3.87 -12.55 14.95
C GLN A 50 2.50 -13.10 15.38
N GLY A 51 1.83 -13.86 14.51
CA GLY A 51 0.49 -14.40 14.76
C GLY A 51 -0.63 -13.38 14.62
N THR A 52 -0.35 -12.19 14.09
CA THR A 52 -1.36 -11.16 13.81
C THR A 52 -1.76 -11.16 12.34
N VAL A 53 -2.89 -10.52 12.04
CA VAL A 53 -3.43 -10.36 10.69
C VAL A 53 -3.55 -8.89 10.37
N ILE A 54 -3.12 -8.50 9.17
CA ILE A 54 -3.45 -7.22 8.54
C ILE A 54 -4.62 -7.48 7.58
N HIS A 55 -5.78 -6.95 7.90
CA HIS A 55 -7.00 -7.11 7.12
C HIS A 55 -7.32 -5.87 6.30
N PHE A 56 -7.80 -6.11 5.09
CA PHE A 56 -8.31 -5.09 4.19
C PHE A 56 -9.72 -5.47 3.76
N ASN A 57 -10.68 -4.58 4.01
CA ASN A 57 -12.05 -4.71 3.51
C ASN A 57 -12.20 -3.93 2.20
N ASN A 58 -12.74 -4.59 1.17
CA ASN A 58 -12.91 -4.08 -0.19
C ASN A 58 -11.69 -3.32 -0.75
N PRO A 59 -10.46 -3.87 -0.68
CA PRO A 59 -9.28 -3.17 -1.19
C PRO A 59 -9.30 -3.04 -2.72
N LYS A 60 -8.59 -2.02 -3.22
CA LYS A 60 -8.11 -2.02 -4.60
C LYS A 60 -6.93 -2.99 -4.68
N ALA A 61 -7.03 -3.97 -5.55
CA ALA A 61 -5.98 -4.94 -5.80
C ALA A 61 -5.46 -4.81 -7.23
N GLN A 62 -4.15 -4.93 -7.36
CA GLN A 62 -3.47 -5.09 -8.64
C GLN A 62 -2.50 -6.26 -8.52
N ALA A 63 -2.25 -6.98 -9.61
CA ALA A 63 -1.26 -8.04 -9.60
C ALA A 63 -0.60 -8.23 -10.97
N SER A 64 0.63 -8.71 -10.94
CA SER A 64 1.30 -9.33 -12.06
C SER A 64 1.61 -10.78 -11.67
N LEU A 65 0.89 -11.74 -12.23
CA LEU A 65 1.13 -13.16 -11.98
C LEU A 65 2.49 -13.58 -12.55
N ALA A 66 2.87 -13.05 -13.72
CA ALA A 66 4.16 -13.32 -14.33
C ALA A 66 5.34 -12.89 -13.44
N ALA A 67 5.18 -11.80 -12.68
CA ALA A 67 6.17 -11.29 -11.75
C ALA A 67 5.92 -11.69 -10.29
N ASN A 68 4.92 -12.54 -10.01
CA ASN A 68 4.48 -12.89 -8.66
C ASN A 68 4.32 -11.68 -7.72
N THR A 69 3.86 -10.55 -8.25
CA THR A 69 3.78 -9.28 -7.53
C THR A 69 2.33 -8.90 -7.31
N PHE A 70 1.97 -8.60 -6.08
CA PHE A 70 0.63 -8.14 -5.68
C PHE A 70 0.73 -6.77 -5.04
N THR A 71 -0.18 -5.88 -5.38
CA THR A 71 -0.33 -4.56 -4.77
C THR A 71 -1.73 -4.45 -4.20
N MET A 72 -1.80 -4.16 -2.91
CA MET A 72 -3.05 -3.90 -2.21
C MET A 72 -3.08 -2.46 -1.72
N THR A 73 -4.18 -1.78 -1.97
CA THR A 73 -4.40 -0.41 -1.52
C THR A 73 -5.77 -0.29 -0.88
N GLY A 74 -5.80 0.15 0.37
CA GLY A 74 -7.03 0.29 1.14
C GLY A 74 -6.71 0.58 2.60
N ARG A 75 -7.75 0.76 3.40
CA ARG A 75 -7.60 0.86 4.85
C ARG A 75 -7.21 -0.50 5.40
N ALA A 76 -6.11 -0.53 6.16
CA ALA A 76 -5.63 -1.71 6.85
C ALA A 76 -6.08 -1.70 8.30
N GLU A 77 -6.52 -2.85 8.81
CA GLU A 77 -6.83 -3.09 10.21
C GLU A 77 -5.96 -4.25 10.70
N THR A 78 -5.10 -3.98 11.68
CA THR A 78 -4.18 -4.98 12.23
C THR A 78 -4.68 -5.47 13.59
N GLY A 79 -4.72 -6.79 13.79
CA GLY A 79 -5.13 -7.37 15.05
C GLY A 79 -4.91 -8.86 15.15
N GLN A 80 -5.36 -9.46 16.24
CA GLN A 80 -5.35 -10.91 16.39
C GLN A 80 -6.37 -11.56 15.42
N PRO A 81 -6.09 -12.73 14.82
CA PRO A 81 -7.01 -13.39 13.89
C PRO A 81 -8.43 -13.55 14.45
N THR A 82 -8.54 -13.85 15.75
CA THR A 82 -9.80 -13.98 16.48
C THR A 82 -10.58 -12.67 16.60
N ALA A 83 -9.87 -11.54 16.67
CA ALA A 83 -10.46 -10.21 16.82
C ALA A 83 -10.85 -9.59 15.48
N VAL A 84 -10.14 -9.93 14.40
CA VAL A 84 -10.31 -9.30 13.08
C VAL A 84 -11.41 -9.95 12.24
N LEU A 85 -11.86 -11.18 12.57
CA LEU A 85 -13.18 -11.79 12.29
C LEU A 85 -13.09 -13.32 12.40
N PRO A 86 -14.16 -14.04 12.81
CA PRO A 86 -14.17 -15.51 12.88
C PRO A 86 -13.87 -16.19 11.52
N ARG A 87 -14.17 -15.52 10.41
CA ARG A 87 -13.93 -16.03 9.05
C ARG A 87 -12.44 -16.17 8.72
N VAL A 88 -11.57 -15.35 9.33
CA VAL A 88 -10.11 -15.45 9.12
C VAL A 88 -9.57 -16.75 9.71
N LEU A 89 -10.14 -17.21 10.84
CA LEU A 89 -9.80 -18.52 11.43
C LEU A 89 -10.11 -19.67 10.45
N ASN A 90 -11.22 -19.58 9.71
CA ASN A 90 -11.58 -20.58 8.69
C ASN A 90 -10.67 -20.57 7.45
N GLN A 91 -9.90 -19.50 7.22
CA GLN A 91 -8.88 -19.45 6.15
C GLN A 91 -7.57 -20.04 6.65
N LEU A 92 -7.19 -19.69 7.89
CA LEU A 92 -6.02 -20.24 8.58
C LEU A 92 -6.05 -21.76 8.70
N SER A 93 -7.18 -22.33 9.11
CA SER A 93 -7.33 -23.78 9.26
C SER A 93 -7.19 -24.53 7.94
N ARG A 94 -7.48 -23.88 6.80
CA ARG A 94 -7.31 -24.51 5.46
C ARG A 94 -5.87 -24.49 4.97
N GLN A 95 -5.00 -23.69 5.58
CA GLN A 95 -3.58 -23.62 5.21
C GLN A 95 -2.70 -24.58 6.03
N SER A 96 -3.18 -25.06 7.19
CA SER A 96 -2.44 -26.00 8.05
C SER A 96 -2.59 -27.47 7.65
N ASP A 97 -3.54 -27.81 6.77
CA ASP A 97 -3.89 -29.19 6.43
C ASP A 97 -3.27 -29.69 5.10
N GLY A 98 -2.09 -29.18 4.73
CA GLY A 98 -1.32 -29.60 3.55
C GLY A 98 0.13 -29.92 3.90
#